data_AF-A0A9P9TB89-F1
#
_entry.id   AF-A0A9P9TB89-F1
#
_cell.length_a   1.000
_cell.length_b   1.000
_cell.length_c   1.000
_cell.angle_alpha   90.00
_cell.angle_beta   90.00
_cell.angle_gamma   90.00
#
_symmetry.space_group_name_H-M   'P 1'
#
loop_
_entity.id
_entity.type
_entity.pdbx_description
1 polymer ?
#
loop_
_entity_poly.entity_id
_entity_poly.type
_entity_poly.pdbx_seq_one_letter_code
_entity_poly.pdbx_strand_id
1 'polypeptide(L)'
;MLRQYAQQAGLAGDGQRSGETVVADETENTFTPPIDVFSTETAYVLHIALPGAKKEDVGVNYDSDKGELNVAGVVYRQGDEEFLKSLSQSERKVGVFERTVKLPPANEEKEEVNGDGITAKLEDGVLVVTVPKVEKEWTEVKRVDIN
;
A
#
# COMPACT_ATOMS: atom_id res chain seq x y z
N MET A 1 -14.22 -8.55 7.62
CA MET A 1 -13.06 -7.65 7.42
C MET A 1 -11.90 -8.42 6.78
N LEU A 2 -11.13 -9.26 7.51
CA LEU A 2 -10.02 -10.06 6.94
C LEU A 2 -10.36 -10.83 5.65
N ARG A 3 -11.52 -11.51 5.57
CA ARG A 3 -11.94 -12.25 4.35
C ARG A 3 -12.12 -11.37 3.11
N GLN A 4 -12.49 -10.10 3.29
CA GLN A 4 -12.72 -9.18 2.19
C GLN A 4 -11.40 -8.62 1.66
N TYR A 5 -10.43 -8.35 2.55
CA TYR A 5 -9.05 -8.01 2.19
C TYR A 5 -8.31 -9.19 1.55
N ALA A 6 -8.50 -10.39 2.10
CA ALA A 6 -7.93 -11.60 1.54
C ALA A 6 -8.50 -11.90 0.14
N GLN A 7 -9.80 -11.63 -0.11
CA GLN A 7 -10.37 -11.68 -1.46
C GLN A 7 -9.83 -10.59 -2.39
N GLN A 8 -9.63 -9.35 -1.92
CA GLN A 8 -9.02 -8.27 -2.71
C GLN A 8 -7.53 -8.50 -3.01
N ALA A 9 -6.81 -9.19 -2.12
CA ALA A 9 -5.41 -9.57 -2.29
C ALA A 9 -5.21 -10.96 -2.95
N GLY A 10 -6.28 -11.66 -3.34
CA GLY A 10 -6.19 -13.01 -3.94
C GLY A 10 -5.81 -14.15 -2.98
N LEU A 11 -5.81 -13.90 -1.68
CA LEU A 11 -5.45 -14.83 -0.60
C LEU A 11 -6.69 -15.62 -0.14
N ALA A 12 -7.03 -16.69 -0.86
CA ALA A 12 -8.01 -17.66 -0.37
C ALA A 12 -7.28 -18.76 0.44
N GLY A 13 -7.39 -18.73 1.77
CA GLY A 13 -6.96 -19.86 2.60
C GLY A 13 -6.66 -19.46 4.04
N ASP A 14 -7.08 -20.32 4.98
CA ASP A 14 -6.86 -20.18 6.43
C ASP A 14 -5.41 -19.80 6.74
N GLY A 15 -5.23 -18.94 7.76
CA GLY A 15 -4.00 -18.22 8.11
C GLY A 15 -2.78 -19.05 8.57
N GLN A 16 -2.61 -20.25 8.01
CA GLN A 16 -1.46 -21.11 8.16
C GLN A 16 -0.90 -21.45 6.78
N ARG A 17 0.22 -20.82 6.43
CA ARG A 17 1.15 -21.37 5.44
C ARG A 17 2.19 -22.18 6.22
N SER A 18 2.72 -23.24 5.62
CA SER A 18 3.69 -24.11 6.30
C SER A 18 4.88 -23.29 6.83
N GLY A 19 5.03 -23.20 8.15
CA GLY A 19 6.10 -22.45 8.83
C GLY A 19 5.84 -20.96 9.05
N GLU A 20 4.66 -20.45 8.73
CA GLU A 20 4.27 -19.04 8.91
C GLU A 20 2.85 -18.94 9.45
N THR A 21 2.67 -18.18 10.53
CA THR A 21 1.37 -18.06 11.19
C THR A 21 1.06 -16.60 11.49
N VAL A 22 -0.18 -16.18 11.23
CA VAL A 22 -0.73 -14.97 11.84
C VAL A 22 -1.22 -15.39 13.21
N VAL A 23 -0.51 -15.01 14.28
CA VAL A 23 -1.04 -15.21 15.64
C VAL A 23 -2.32 -14.39 15.70
N ALA A 24 -3.47 -15.02 15.96
CA ALA A 24 -4.72 -14.30 16.17
C ALA A 24 -4.73 -13.87 17.65
N ASP A 25 -4.44 -12.61 17.92
CA ASP A 25 -4.98 -12.00 19.13
C ASP A 25 -6.40 -11.55 18.77
N GLU A 26 -7.39 -11.86 19.61
CA GLU A 26 -8.83 -11.80 19.27
C GLU A 26 -9.37 -10.39 19.02
N THR A 27 -8.50 -9.38 18.99
CA THR A 27 -8.78 -8.04 18.51
C THR A 27 -7.79 -7.68 17.41
N GLU A 28 -8.22 -7.85 16.15
CA GLU A 28 -7.75 -7.07 14.99
C GLU A 28 -6.22 -6.85 14.95
N ASN A 29 -5.44 -7.88 14.57
CA ASN A 29 -4.01 -7.73 14.21
C ASN A 29 -3.85 -6.95 12.90
N THR A 30 -4.36 -5.72 12.90
CA THR A 30 -4.26 -4.73 11.83
C THR A 30 -3.22 -3.70 12.25
N PHE A 31 -2.22 -3.47 11.40
CA PHE A 31 -1.26 -2.39 11.62
C PHE A 31 -1.21 -1.44 10.42
N THR A 32 -0.74 -0.21 10.66
CA THR A 32 -0.52 0.77 9.60
C THR A 32 0.98 0.88 9.33
N PRO A 33 1.48 0.38 8.19
CA PRO A 33 2.91 0.42 7.86
C PRO A 33 3.34 1.86 7.61
N PRO A 34 4.48 2.35 8.14
CA PRO A 34 5.00 3.70 7.85
C PRO A 34 5.16 3.96 6.35
N ILE A 35 5.00 5.22 5.93
CA ILE A 35 5.16 5.66 4.55
C ILE A 35 5.96 6.95 4.46
N ASP A 36 6.77 7.05 3.41
CA ASP A 36 7.29 8.32 2.90
C ASP A 36 6.70 8.57 1.51
N VAL A 37 6.36 9.82 1.21
CA VAL A 37 5.82 10.22 -0.09
C VAL A 37 6.68 11.33 -0.67
N PHE A 38 7.23 11.08 -1.85
CA PHE A 38 8.06 12.01 -2.60
C PHE A 38 7.23 12.56 -3.77
N SER A 39 7.12 13.89 -3.84
CA SER A 39 6.58 14.59 -5.01
C SER A 39 7.75 15.02 -5.89
N THR A 40 7.83 14.45 -7.09
CA THR A 40 8.83 14.82 -8.10
C THR A 40 8.15 15.59 -9.23
N GLU A 41 8.92 16.12 -10.17
CA GLU A 41 8.36 16.80 -11.35
C GLU A 41 7.46 15.87 -12.18
N THR A 42 7.78 14.57 -12.24
CA THR A 42 7.14 13.63 -13.18
C THR A 42 6.31 12.54 -12.50
N ALA A 43 6.42 12.35 -11.19
CA ALA A 43 5.71 11.30 -10.46
C ALA A 43 5.56 11.59 -8.96
N TYR A 44 4.59 10.93 -8.34
CA TYR A 44 4.60 10.65 -6.90
C TYR A 44 5.27 9.30 -6.66
N VAL A 45 6.22 9.23 -5.72
CA VAL A 45 6.89 7.97 -5.34
C VAL A 45 6.61 7.71 -3.86
N LEU A 46 6.07 6.53 -3.56
CA LEU A 46 5.69 6.14 -2.20
C LEU A 46 6.60 5.02 -1.74
N HIS A 47 7.25 5.19 -0.59
CA HIS A 47 8.03 4.14 0.07
C HIS A 47 7.27 3.67 1.30
N ILE A 48 6.89 2.39 1.34
CA ILE A 48 6.11 1.80 2.43
C ILE A 48 6.96 0.71 3.09
N ALA A 49 7.21 0.85 4.39
CA ALA A 49 8.00 -0.11 5.16
C ALA A 49 7.19 -1.39 5.43
N LEU A 50 7.56 -2.50 4.78
CA LEU A 50 6.93 -3.82 4.88
C LEU A 50 7.97 -4.93 5.12
N PRO A 51 8.77 -4.87 6.19
CA PRO A 51 9.82 -5.85 6.45
C PRO A 51 9.23 -7.24 6.72
N GLY A 52 9.63 -8.20 5.88
CA GLY A 52 9.16 -9.59 5.95
C GLY A 52 7.84 -9.85 5.23
N ALA A 53 7.29 -8.88 4.51
CA ALA A 53 6.18 -9.13 3.59
C ALA A 53 6.64 -9.94 2.37
N LYS A 54 5.78 -10.82 1.88
CA LYS A 54 5.96 -11.51 0.61
C LYS A 54 5.20 -10.78 -0.49
N LYS A 55 5.71 -10.82 -1.73
CA LYS A 55 5.12 -10.10 -2.86
C LYS A 55 3.69 -10.55 -3.15
N GLU A 56 3.47 -11.84 -3.05
CA GLU A 56 2.17 -12.50 -3.22
C GLU A 56 1.14 -12.13 -2.15
N ASP A 57 1.56 -11.55 -1.03
CA ASP A 57 0.69 -11.20 0.10
C ASP A 57 0.37 -9.70 0.19
N VAL A 58 0.76 -8.93 -0.83
CA VAL A 58 0.59 -7.48 -0.89
C VAL A 58 -0.13 -7.09 -2.17
N GLY A 59 -1.26 -6.41 -2.03
CA GLY A 59 -2.03 -5.79 -3.10
C GLY A 59 -1.83 -4.28 -3.15
N VAL A 60 -1.75 -3.74 -4.37
CA VAL A 60 -1.74 -2.29 -4.64
C VAL A 60 -2.85 -2.02 -5.66
N ASN A 61 -3.82 -1.19 -5.29
CA ASN A 61 -4.98 -0.86 -6.13
C ASN A 61 -5.14 0.65 -6.23
N TYR A 62 -5.43 1.16 -7.42
CA TYR A 62 -5.74 2.58 -7.63
C TYR A 62 -7.21 2.74 -7.99
N ASP A 63 -7.92 3.58 -7.23
CA ASP A 63 -9.29 4.00 -7.49
C ASP A 63 -9.25 5.37 -8.18
N SER A 64 -9.45 5.38 -9.50
CA SER A 64 -9.42 6.60 -10.31
C SER A 64 -10.55 7.57 -10.00
N ASP A 65 -11.70 7.06 -9.56
CA ASP A 65 -12.87 7.89 -9.26
C ASP A 65 -12.67 8.66 -7.95
N LYS A 66 -11.98 8.04 -6.98
CA LYS A 66 -11.64 8.67 -5.70
C LYS A 66 -10.27 9.36 -5.69
N GLY A 67 -9.39 9.05 -6.65
CA GLY A 67 -8.00 9.49 -6.64
C GLY A 67 -7.22 8.89 -5.46
N GLU A 68 -7.45 7.62 -5.16
CA GLU A 68 -6.91 6.96 -3.97
C GLU A 68 -6.09 5.71 -4.34
N LEU A 69 -4.87 5.62 -3.82
CA LEU A 69 -4.05 4.42 -3.86
C LEU A 69 -4.24 3.63 -2.56
N ASN A 70 -4.77 2.42 -2.67
CA ASN A 70 -4.94 1.48 -1.57
C ASN A 70 -3.84 0.42 -1.61
N VAL A 71 -3.15 0.26 -0.49
CA VAL A 71 -2.14 -0.79 -0.29
C VAL A 71 -2.57 -1.64 0.89
N ALA A 72 -2.84 -2.91 0.65
CA ALA A 72 -3.32 -3.83 1.68
C ALA A 72 -2.64 -5.18 1.57
N GLY A 73 -2.58 -5.92 2.67
CA GLY A 73 -1.93 -7.22 2.67
C GLY A 73 -1.74 -7.79 4.06
N VAL A 74 -0.82 -8.74 4.18
CA VAL A 74 -0.47 -9.38 5.45
C VAL A 74 1.03 -9.63 5.57
N VAL A 75 1.57 -9.40 6.77
CA VAL A 75 2.94 -9.75 7.16
C VAL A 75 2.86 -10.84 8.22
N TYR A 76 3.43 -12.00 7.94
CA TYR A 76 3.40 -13.14 8.86
C TYR A 76 4.57 -13.12 9.85
N ARG A 77 4.36 -13.69 11.04
CA ARG A 77 5.48 -14.12 11.88
C ARG A 77 5.99 -15.47 11.36
N GLN A 78 7.31 -15.60 11.33
CA GLN A 78 7.97 -16.86 10.97
C GLN A 78 7.90 -17.80 12.17
N GLY A 79 7.61 -19.08 11.93
CA GLY A 79 7.40 -20.10 12.94
C GLY A 79 6.00 -20.69 12.91
N ASP A 80 5.90 -21.94 13.35
CA ASP A 80 4.63 -22.61 13.58
C ASP A 80 3.92 -22.07 14.83
N GLU A 81 2.70 -22.55 15.08
CA GLU A 81 1.88 -22.10 16.18
C GLU A 81 2.52 -22.39 17.56
N GLU A 82 3.24 -23.51 17.69
CA GLU A 82 3.91 -23.88 18.94
C GLU A 82 5.08 -22.94 19.23
N PHE A 83 5.90 -22.65 18.22
CA PHE A 83 6.98 -21.68 18.32
C PHE A 83 6.46 -20.30 18.70
N LEU A 84 5.36 -19.84 18.10
CA LEU A 84 4.83 -18.50 18.39
C LEU A 84 4.23 -18.38 19.80
N LYS A 85 3.83 -19.48 20.45
CA LYS A 85 3.45 -19.48 21.88
C LYS A 85 4.64 -19.18 22.80
N SER A 86 5.88 -19.37 22.33
CA SER A 86 7.09 -19.03 23.08
C SER A 86 7.50 -17.55 22.98
N LEU A 87 6.75 -16.73 22.23
CA LEU A 87 7.04 -15.31 22.04
C LEU A 87 6.97 -14.55 23.38
N SER A 88 8.14 -14.17 23.90
CA SER A 88 8.23 -13.46 25.18
C SER A 88 8.04 -11.94 25.05
N GLN A 89 8.42 -11.37 23.90
CA GLN A 89 8.34 -9.94 23.62
C GLN A 89 7.98 -9.68 22.16
N SER A 90 7.17 -8.65 21.91
CA SER A 90 6.71 -8.29 20.57
C SER A 90 6.78 -6.78 20.35
N GLU A 91 7.79 -6.34 19.60
CA GLU A 91 7.93 -4.93 19.18
C GLU A 91 7.59 -4.74 17.70
N ARG A 92 7.82 -5.78 16.87
CA ARG A 92 7.49 -5.77 15.45
C ARG A 92 5.97 -5.73 15.28
N LYS A 93 5.48 -4.74 14.52
CA LYS A 93 4.11 -4.72 14.02
C LYS A 93 4.02 -5.60 12.77
N VAL A 94 3.21 -6.64 12.85
CA VAL A 94 2.96 -7.64 11.81
C VAL A 94 1.50 -8.07 11.91
N GLY A 95 0.98 -8.72 10.88
CA GLY A 95 -0.44 -9.03 10.74
C GLY A 95 -1.00 -8.42 9.46
N VAL A 96 -2.32 -8.24 9.41
CA VAL A 96 -2.98 -7.57 8.30
C VAL A 96 -2.63 -6.09 8.32
N PHE A 97 -2.58 -5.48 7.14
CA PHE A 97 -2.47 -4.04 7.03
C PHE A 97 -3.31 -3.51 5.90
N GLU A 98 -3.70 -2.24 6.04
CA GLU A 98 -4.27 -1.43 5.00
C GLU A 98 -3.75 0.00 5.14
N ARG A 99 -3.40 0.61 4.01
CA ARG A 99 -3.00 2.01 3.92
C ARG A 99 -3.57 2.62 2.65
N THR A 100 -4.39 3.64 2.82
CA THR A 100 -4.92 4.45 1.71
C THR A 100 -4.18 5.78 1.64
N VAL A 101 -3.76 6.17 0.44
CA VAL A 101 -3.08 7.44 0.16
C VAL A 101 -3.86 8.17 -0.92
N LYS A 102 -4.27 9.40 -0.62
CA LYS A 102 -4.89 10.29 -1.60
C LYS A 102 -3.81 10.84 -2.54
N LEU A 103 -4.14 10.92 -3.82
CA LEU A 103 -3.31 11.46 -4.86
C LEU A 103 -4.05 12.65 -5.52
N PRO A 104 -3.46 13.85 -5.50
CA PRO A 104 -2.18 14.19 -4.88
C PRO A 104 -2.24 14.19 -3.33
N PRO A 105 -1.09 14.09 -2.64
CA PRO A 105 -1.03 14.24 -1.19
C PRO A 105 -1.60 15.59 -0.74
N ALA A 106 -2.15 15.66 0.47
CA ALA A 106 -2.94 16.80 0.95
C ALA A 106 -2.23 18.18 0.92
N ASN A 107 -0.90 18.20 0.83
CA ASN A 107 -0.09 19.42 0.83
C ASN A 107 0.51 19.75 -0.56
N GLU A 108 0.15 19.01 -1.59
CA GLU A 108 0.67 19.17 -2.96
C GLU A 108 -0.38 19.83 -3.86
N GLU A 109 0.07 20.45 -4.95
CA GLU A 109 -0.83 21.03 -5.94
C GLU A 109 -1.69 19.96 -6.61
N LYS A 110 -2.88 20.36 -7.10
CA LYS A 110 -3.75 19.45 -7.83
C LYS A 110 -3.12 19.08 -9.17
N GLU A 111 -2.58 17.88 -9.23
CA GLU A 111 -2.02 17.29 -10.44
C GLU A 111 -2.73 15.97 -10.78
N GLU A 112 -3.03 15.79 -12.06
CA GLU A 112 -3.58 14.54 -12.57
C GLU A 112 -2.49 13.48 -12.66
N VAL A 113 -2.87 12.23 -12.40
CA VAL A 113 -1.96 11.07 -12.44
C VAL A 113 -2.38 10.09 -13.52
N ASN A 114 -1.40 9.45 -14.14
CA ASN A 114 -1.62 8.37 -15.08
C ASN A 114 -1.78 7.04 -14.33
N GLY A 115 -3.03 6.64 -14.09
CA GLY A 115 -3.36 5.40 -13.38
C GLY A 115 -2.82 4.13 -14.05
N ASP A 116 -2.82 4.08 -15.39
CA ASP A 116 -2.35 2.92 -16.15
C ASP A 116 -0.82 2.75 -16.08
N GLY A 117 -0.11 3.84 -15.76
CA GLY A 117 1.35 3.86 -15.62
C GLY A 117 1.86 3.51 -14.23
N ILE A 118 0.99 3.18 -13.27
CA ILE A 118 1.39 2.89 -11.89
C ILE A 118 2.21 1.60 -11.87
N THR A 119 3.37 1.65 -11.20
CA THR A 119 4.23 0.48 -11.00
C THR A 119 4.59 0.29 -9.53
N ALA A 120 4.83 -0.94 -9.12
CA ALA A 120 5.19 -1.29 -7.75
C ALA A 120 6.33 -2.30 -7.70
N LYS A 121 7.26 -2.12 -6.76
CA LYS A 121 8.36 -3.04 -6.49
C LYS A 121 8.55 -3.23 -4.99
N LEU A 122 8.68 -4.46 -4.53
CA LEU A 122 9.04 -4.79 -3.15
C LEU A 122 10.46 -5.34 -3.13
N GLU A 123 11.36 -4.62 -2.47
CA GLU A 123 12.79 -4.94 -2.37
C GLU A 123 13.30 -4.53 -0.99
N ASP A 124 14.14 -5.36 -0.37
CA ASP A 124 14.75 -5.11 0.95
C ASP A 124 13.76 -4.69 2.07
N GLY A 125 12.53 -5.20 2.00
CA GLY A 125 11.48 -4.90 2.98
C GLY A 125 10.79 -3.54 2.79
N VAL A 126 10.98 -2.89 1.64
CA VAL A 126 10.31 -1.62 1.28
C VAL A 126 9.52 -1.81 -0.02
N LEU A 127 8.23 -1.50 0.02
CA LEU A 127 7.40 -1.40 -1.17
C LEU A 127 7.51 0.02 -1.74
N VAL A 128 8.03 0.12 -2.95
CA VAL A 128 8.15 1.35 -3.74
C VAL A 128 7.03 1.37 -4.78
N VAL A 129 6.09 2.31 -4.65
CA VAL A 129 5.04 2.54 -5.66
C VAL A 129 5.35 3.84 -6.40
N THR A 130 5.44 3.79 -7.71
CA THR A 130 5.63 4.95 -8.58
C THR A 130 4.33 5.25 -9.31
N VAL A 131 3.83 6.46 -9.14
CA VAL A 131 2.60 6.98 -9.73
C VAL A 131 2.95 8.13 -10.67
N PRO A 132 3.01 7.91 -11.99
CA PRO A 132 3.36 8.97 -12.93
C PRO A 132 2.32 10.09 -12.96
N LYS A 133 2.79 11.32 -13.06
CA LYS A 133 1.96 12.51 -13.31
C LYS A 133 1.63 12.58 -14.81
N VAL A 134 0.47 13.13 -15.15
CA VAL A 134 0.13 13.41 -16.55
C VAL A 134 0.89 14.66 -17.00
N GLU A 135 1.58 14.58 -18.15
CA GLU A 135 2.22 15.76 -18.73
C GLU A 135 1.16 16.82 -19.07
N LYS A 136 1.31 18.03 -18.50
CA LYS A 136 0.45 19.16 -18.83
C LYS A 136 0.85 19.71 -20.19
N GLU A 137 0.03 19.49 -21.22
CA GLU A 137 0.13 20.28 -22.46
C GLU A 137 -0.21 21.74 -22.12
N TRP A 138 0.75 22.64 -22.33
CA TRP A 138 0.56 24.08 -22.10
C TRP A 138 -0.59 24.58 -22.98
N THR A 139 -1.75 24.83 -22.39
CA THR A 139 -2.85 25.47 -23.11
C THR A 139 -2.61 26.98 -23.11
N GLU A 140 -2.35 27.55 -24.29
CA GLU A 140 -2.19 28.99 -24.47
C GLU A 140 -3.52 29.69 -24.12
N VAL A 141 -3.59 30.35 -22.96
CA VAL A 141 -4.80 31.02 -22.49
C VAL A 141 -5.08 32.22 -23.41
N LYS A 142 -6.06 32.08 -24.31
CA LYS A 142 -6.53 33.20 -25.12
C LYS A 142 -7.40 34.14 -24.30
N ARG A 143 -7.03 35.41 -24.29
CA ARG A 143 -7.86 36.49 -23.75
C ARG A 143 -9.14 36.59 -24.60
N VAL A 144 -10.30 36.52 -23.95
CA VAL A 144 -11.59 36.76 -24.59
C VAL A 144 -12.01 38.19 -24.29
N ASP A 145 -12.28 38.97 -25.33
CA ASP A 145 -12.82 40.32 -25.18
C ASP A 145 -14.32 40.25 -24.83
N ILE A 146 -14.73 41.11 -23.91
CA ILE A 146 -16.12 41.25 -23.47
C ILE A 146 -16.75 42.37 -24.30
N ASN A 147 -17.87 42.08 -24.98
CA ASN A 147 -18.69 43.05 -25.72
C ASN A 147 -19.89 43.52 -24.89
#